data_AF-A0A6V7JWV3-F1
#
_entry.id   AF-A0A6V7JWV3-F1
#
_cell.length_a   1.000
_cell.length_b   1.000
_cell.length_c   1.000
_cell.angle_alpha   90.00
_cell.angle_beta   90.00
_cell.angle_gamma   90.00
#
_symmetry.space_group_name_H-M   'P 1'
#
loop_
_entity.id
_entity.type
_entity.pdbx_description
1 polymer ?
#
loop_
_entity_poly.entity_id
_entity_poly.type
_entity_poly.pdbx_seq_one_letter_code
_entity_poly.pdbx_strand_id
1 'polypeptide(L)'
;SCEESIAKLRTVINNPGTSTVYHVVNQILYPLVQGCESKDTKIIKFCLGMMQKLITQQAVDQKGARYITDTLWMLMELGIEEVKVLQTVTLLLTSNAIVHGETLSRNLVLCFRLHFTKDSTTINTAGATIRQLVSLVFERVIAEDEQLKIEKSPPQPIPQEAQGKPNYPEELRQSTAQAPKNLAPCAADAFLMFQDLVHLVNADQPFWLIGITEMTRTFGLELLESVLTNFSSVFFNHPEFSFLLKERVCALVIKLFSPNIKYRNSVPASVQQATPLDKPYFPISMRLLRVVSILVQKYHSLLITECEIFLSLIVKFLDPDKPAWQRALALE
;
A
#
# COMPACT_ATOMS: atom_id res chain seq x y z
N SER A 1 27.80 -14.94 21.27
CA SER A 1 27.26 -13.87 20.41
C SER A 1 27.34 -12.48 21.02
N CYS A 2 26.73 -12.22 22.19
CA CYS A 2 26.75 -10.88 22.80
C CYS A 2 28.18 -10.41 23.16
N GLU A 3 28.95 -11.22 23.89
CA GLU A 3 30.35 -10.91 24.24
C GLU A 3 31.23 -10.68 23.00
N GLU A 4 31.04 -11.51 21.97
CA GLU A 4 31.77 -11.36 20.70
C GLU A 4 31.44 -10.03 20.01
N SER A 5 30.17 -9.63 20.01
CA SER A 5 29.74 -8.36 19.40
C SER A 5 30.29 -7.15 20.16
N ILE A 6 30.35 -7.24 21.50
CA ILE A 6 30.97 -6.21 22.35
C ILE A 6 32.48 -6.11 22.08
N ALA A 7 33.17 -7.25 21.97
CA ALA A 7 34.60 -7.29 21.66
C ALA A 7 34.87 -6.61 20.31
N LYS A 8 34.10 -6.95 19.27
CA LYS A 8 34.24 -6.32 17.94
C LYS A 8 33.93 -4.83 17.95
N LEU A 9 32.91 -4.40 18.70
CA LEU A 9 32.59 -2.97 18.86
C LEU A 9 33.77 -2.21 19.49
N ARG A 10 34.40 -2.78 20.54
CA ARG A 10 35.60 -2.20 21.16
C ARG A 10 36.77 -2.13 20.16
N THR A 11 36.96 -3.16 19.34
CA THR A 11 38.01 -3.16 18.31
C THR A 11 37.82 -2.04 17.29
N VAL A 12 36.59 -1.77 16.86
CA VAL A 12 36.29 -0.69 15.91
C VAL A 12 36.41 0.69 16.55
N ILE A 13 35.96 0.86 17.81
CA ILE A 13 36.16 2.10 18.55
C ILE A 13 37.66 2.44 18.65
N ASN A 14 38.50 1.42 18.87
CA ASN A 14 39.94 1.60 18.97
C ASN A 14 40.63 1.73 17.59
N ASN A 15 39.96 1.35 16.50
CA ASN A 15 40.49 1.43 15.13
C ASN A 15 39.41 1.92 14.14
N PRO A 16 39.12 3.23 14.08
CA PRO A 16 37.98 3.77 13.32
C PRO A 16 38.04 3.55 11.80
N GLY A 17 39.19 3.17 11.24
CA GLY A 17 39.42 3.04 9.80
C GLY A 17 39.22 1.64 9.20
N THR A 18 39.00 0.59 10.02
CA THR A 18 39.02 -0.81 9.55
C THR A 18 37.66 -1.39 9.17
N SER A 19 36.55 -0.73 9.50
CA SER A 19 35.21 -1.26 9.19
C SER A 19 34.18 -0.14 9.06
N THR A 20 33.32 -0.24 8.05
CA THR A 20 32.16 0.66 7.92
C THR A 20 31.19 0.42 9.07
N VAL A 21 30.55 1.50 9.55
CA VAL A 21 29.56 1.45 10.64
C VAL A 21 28.49 0.38 10.37
N TYR A 22 28.03 0.28 9.11
CA TYR A 22 27.05 -0.72 8.68
C TYR A 22 27.49 -2.17 8.87
N HIS A 23 28.76 -2.49 8.61
CA HIS A 23 29.27 -3.85 8.78
C HIS A 23 29.24 -4.28 10.25
N VAL A 24 29.61 -3.36 11.16
CA VAL A 24 29.56 -3.60 12.61
C VAL A 24 28.12 -3.74 13.09
N VAL A 25 27.22 -2.87 12.63
CA VAL A 25 25.79 -2.91 13.00
C VAL A 25 25.16 -4.23 12.57
N ASN A 26 25.45 -4.72 11.37
CA ASN A 26 24.94 -6.01 10.90
C ASN A 26 25.39 -7.18 11.78
N GLN A 27 26.58 -7.12 12.35
CA GLN A 27 27.04 -8.13 13.31
C GLN A 27 26.34 -8.00 14.67
N ILE A 28 26.05 -6.77 15.12
CA ILE A 28 25.30 -6.50 16.35
C ILE A 28 23.84 -6.94 16.22
N LEU A 29 23.25 -6.90 15.03
CA LEU A 29 21.89 -7.39 14.82
C LEU A 29 21.78 -8.89 15.12
N TYR A 30 22.82 -9.69 14.89
CA TYR A 30 22.78 -11.14 15.13
C TYR A 30 22.40 -11.54 16.58
N PRO A 31 23.09 -11.09 17.65
CA PRO A 31 22.66 -11.38 19.01
C PRO A 31 21.30 -10.76 19.36
N LEU A 32 20.90 -9.65 18.73
CA LEU A 32 19.57 -9.05 18.96
C LEU A 32 18.46 -9.92 18.38
N VAL A 33 18.65 -10.47 17.18
CA VAL A 33 17.73 -11.43 16.54
C VAL A 33 17.60 -12.68 17.41
N GLN A 34 18.72 -13.24 17.87
CA GLN A 34 18.73 -14.38 18.79
C GLN A 34 18.03 -14.07 20.13
N GLY A 35 18.17 -12.85 20.63
CA GLY A 35 17.42 -12.40 21.81
C GLY A 35 15.91 -12.37 21.56
N CYS A 36 15.48 -12.00 20.35
CA CYS A 36 14.07 -12.05 19.97
C CYS A 36 13.52 -13.50 19.86
N GLU A 37 14.37 -14.48 19.58
CA GLU A 37 14.01 -15.91 19.53
C GLU A 37 13.87 -16.56 20.93
N SER A 38 14.35 -15.88 21.99
CA SER A 38 14.37 -16.44 23.37
C SER A 38 13.00 -16.72 23.98
N LYS A 39 11.91 -16.18 23.39
CA LYS A 39 10.53 -16.19 23.90
C LYS A 39 10.33 -15.47 25.25
N ASP A 40 11.38 -14.92 25.86
CA ASP A 40 11.27 -14.08 27.04
C ASP A 40 10.87 -12.65 26.63
N THR A 41 9.67 -12.24 27.03
CA THR A 41 9.12 -10.91 26.69
C THR A 41 9.97 -9.76 27.18
N LYS A 42 10.70 -9.89 28.29
CA LYS A 42 11.61 -8.83 28.76
C LYS A 42 12.79 -8.69 27.83
N ILE A 43 13.41 -9.80 27.44
CA ILE A 43 14.55 -9.81 26.51
C ILE A 43 14.12 -9.27 25.15
N ILE A 44 13.00 -9.76 24.62
CA ILE A 44 12.42 -9.29 23.35
C ILE A 44 12.20 -7.77 23.39
N LYS A 45 11.63 -7.22 24.47
CA LYS A 45 11.42 -5.78 24.63
C LYS A 45 12.73 -4.99 24.57
N PHE A 46 13.81 -5.49 25.19
CA PHE A 46 15.12 -4.85 25.12
C PHE A 46 15.73 -4.94 23.72
N CYS A 47 15.65 -6.10 23.07
CA CYS A 47 16.17 -6.31 21.72
C CYS A 47 15.46 -5.40 20.70
N LEU A 48 14.13 -5.35 20.72
CA LEU A 48 13.36 -4.42 19.88
C LEU A 48 13.70 -2.96 20.17
N GLY A 49 13.85 -2.59 21.44
CA GLY A 49 14.26 -1.23 21.80
C GLY A 49 15.65 -0.85 21.28
N MET A 50 16.58 -1.81 21.23
CA MET A 50 17.89 -1.59 20.64
C MET A 50 17.83 -1.47 19.11
N MET A 51 17.05 -2.34 18.45
CA MET A 51 16.81 -2.25 17.00
C MET A 51 16.22 -0.88 16.62
N GLN A 52 15.23 -0.41 17.37
CA GLN A 52 14.64 0.93 17.18
C GLN A 52 15.69 2.04 17.29
N LYS A 53 16.59 1.98 18.29
CA LYS A 53 17.68 2.96 18.42
C LYS A 53 18.63 2.93 17.22
N LEU A 54 19.00 1.75 16.74
CA LEU A 54 19.87 1.62 15.55
C LEU A 54 19.22 2.23 14.31
N ILE A 55 17.91 2.04 14.14
CA ILE A 55 17.12 2.63 13.05
C ILE A 55 17.13 4.17 13.18
N THR A 56 16.78 4.71 14.35
CA THR A 56 16.73 6.17 14.58
C THR A 56 18.08 6.85 14.31
N GLN A 57 19.18 6.17 14.63
CA GLN A 57 20.54 6.69 14.39
C GLN A 57 21.03 6.48 12.95
N GLN A 58 20.17 6.05 12.02
CA GLN A 58 20.51 5.81 10.60
C GLN A 58 21.68 4.84 10.40
N ALA A 59 21.86 3.91 11.34
CA ALA A 59 22.99 2.99 11.37
C ALA A 59 22.72 1.67 10.64
N VAL A 60 21.52 1.51 10.06
CA VAL A 60 21.02 0.28 9.42
C VAL A 60 21.11 0.42 7.90
N ASP A 61 21.75 -0.53 7.24
CA ASP A 61 21.79 -0.65 5.78
C ASP A 61 20.68 -1.58 5.27
N GLN A 62 20.61 -1.79 3.95
CA GLN A 62 19.55 -2.60 3.34
C GLN A 62 19.56 -4.07 3.81
N LYS A 63 20.74 -4.61 4.12
CA LYS A 63 20.86 -5.98 4.67
C LYS A 63 20.36 -6.02 6.11
N GLY A 64 20.74 -5.05 6.94
CA GLY A 64 20.26 -4.91 8.30
C GLY A 64 18.75 -4.74 8.37
N ALA A 65 18.18 -3.93 7.47
CA ALA A 65 16.74 -3.75 7.37
C ALA A 65 16.01 -5.07 7.10
N ARG A 66 16.55 -5.92 6.20
CA ARG A 66 16.01 -7.26 5.95
C ARG A 66 16.03 -8.13 7.21
N TYR A 67 17.14 -8.18 7.95
CA TYR A 67 17.22 -8.94 9.20
C TYR A 67 16.23 -8.47 10.26
N ILE A 68 16.05 -7.15 10.38
CA ILE A 68 15.04 -6.58 11.27
C ILE A 68 13.64 -7.01 10.81
N THR A 69 13.31 -6.88 9.53
CA THR A 69 12.02 -7.29 8.98
C THR A 69 11.72 -8.77 9.22
N ASP A 70 12.69 -9.66 9.03
CA ASP A 70 12.50 -11.09 9.30
C ASP A 70 12.29 -11.39 10.78
N THR A 71 12.98 -10.66 11.67
CA THR A 71 12.75 -10.75 13.12
C THR A 71 11.35 -10.29 13.50
N LEU A 72 10.90 -9.15 12.94
CA LEU A 72 9.57 -8.61 13.18
C LEU A 72 8.48 -9.53 12.65
N TRP A 73 8.71 -10.17 11.50
CA TRP A 73 7.82 -11.17 10.93
C TRP A 73 7.65 -12.37 11.89
N MET A 74 8.75 -12.92 12.40
CA MET A 74 8.71 -14.01 13.37
C MET A 74 7.92 -13.60 14.63
N LEU A 75 8.16 -12.41 15.18
CA LEU A 75 7.46 -11.93 16.38
C LEU A 75 5.96 -11.74 16.15
N MET A 76 5.57 -11.25 14.96
CA MET A 76 4.17 -11.18 14.54
C MET A 76 3.54 -12.58 14.47
N GLU A 77 4.21 -13.56 13.88
CA GLU A 77 3.66 -14.94 13.81
C GLU A 77 3.52 -15.60 15.17
N LEU A 78 4.38 -15.23 16.13
CA LEU A 78 4.27 -15.66 17.53
C LEU A 78 3.22 -14.88 18.33
N GLY A 79 2.65 -13.80 17.80
CA GLY A 79 1.71 -12.92 18.51
C GLY A 79 2.34 -12.21 19.70
N ILE A 80 3.65 -11.90 19.65
CA ILE A 80 4.40 -11.29 20.75
C ILE A 80 4.65 -9.82 20.46
N GLU A 81 4.28 -8.96 21.42
CA GLU A 81 4.57 -7.52 21.38
C GLU A 81 4.08 -6.84 20.07
N GLU A 82 2.90 -7.22 19.58
CA GLU A 82 2.34 -6.80 18.27
C GLU A 82 2.38 -5.28 18.05
N VAL A 83 2.01 -4.49 19.07
CA VAL A 83 2.08 -3.02 19.01
C VAL A 83 3.52 -2.53 18.85
N LYS A 84 4.49 -3.15 19.53
CA LYS A 84 5.90 -2.76 19.44
C LYS A 84 6.50 -3.19 18.10
N VAL A 85 6.04 -4.31 17.56
CA VAL A 85 6.35 -4.76 16.20
C VAL A 85 5.87 -3.70 15.19
N LEU A 86 4.60 -3.25 15.27
CA LEU A 86 4.06 -2.17 14.41
C LEU A 86 4.86 -0.87 14.53
N GLN A 87 5.19 -0.45 15.74
CA GLN A 87 6.00 0.75 15.97
C GLN A 87 7.39 0.64 15.33
N THR A 88 8.01 -0.54 15.41
CA THR A 88 9.33 -0.78 14.82
C THR A 88 9.27 -0.79 13.30
N VAL A 89 8.26 -1.41 12.69
CA VAL A 89 8.02 -1.35 11.24
C VAL A 89 7.80 0.09 10.79
N THR A 90 6.93 0.82 11.48
CA THR A 90 6.64 2.22 11.17
C THR A 90 7.93 3.04 11.20
N LEU A 91 8.73 2.90 12.26
CA LEU A 91 10.00 3.60 12.40
C LEU A 91 10.99 3.22 11.30
N LEU A 92 11.11 1.94 10.95
CA LEU A 92 12.02 1.46 9.90
C LEU A 92 11.71 2.12 8.56
N LEU A 93 10.44 2.20 8.20
CA LEU A 93 10.01 2.75 6.91
C LEU A 93 10.01 4.28 6.89
N THR A 94 9.66 4.95 7.99
CA THR A 94 9.63 6.43 8.01
C THR A 94 11.01 7.05 8.22
N SER A 95 11.95 6.34 8.84
CA SER A 95 13.28 6.88 9.13
C SER A 95 14.16 6.96 7.89
N ASN A 96 14.05 6.03 6.95
CA ASN A 96 14.89 6.01 5.76
C ASN A 96 14.16 5.47 4.53
N ALA A 97 14.61 5.91 3.36
CA ALA A 97 14.15 5.40 2.08
C ALA A 97 14.99 4.21 1.59
N ILE A 98 15.75 3.53 2.45
CA ILE A 98 16.66 2.44 2.01
C ILE A 98 15.83 1.19 1.66
N VAL A 99 14.71 1.00 2.37
CA VAL A 99 13.82 -0.17 2.23
C VAL A 99 12.95 -0.07 0.97
N HIS A 100 13.22 -0.95 0.01
CA HIS A 100 12.50 -1.13 -1.25
C HIS A 100 12.13 -2.59 -1.53
N GLY A 101 11.25 -2.80 -2.52
CA GLY A 101 10.96 -4.10 -3.10
C GLY A 101 10.38 -5.10 -2.10
N GLU A 102 10.88 -6.33 -2.13
CA GLU A 102 10.38 -7.42 -1.28
C GLU A 102 10.41 -7.07 0.22
N THR A 103 11.44 -6.37 0.69
CA THR A 103 11.53 -5.96 2.11
C THR A 103 10.41 -4.98 2.45
N LEU A 104 10.10 -4.02 1.58
CA LEU A 104 8.99 -3.09 1.78
C LEU A 104 7.65 -3.83 1.79
N SER A 105 7.43 -4.71 0.81
CA SER A 105 6.22 -5.56 0.76
C SER A 105 6.03 -6.34 2.06
N ARG A 106 7.05 -7.04 2.54
CA ARG A 106 6.98 -7.83 3.78
C ARG A 106 6.58 -6.98 4.98
N ASN A 107 7.11 -5.76 5.10
CA ASN A 107 6.73 -4.83 6.17
C ASN A 107 5.26 -4.38 6.04
N LEU A 108 4.79 -4.06 4.84
CA LEU A 108 3.38 -3.70 4.61
C LEU A 108 2.45 -4.86 4.94
N VAL A 109 2.77 -6.07 4.45
CA VAL A 109 1.99 -7.29 4.73
C VAL A 109 1.91 -7.55 6.24
N LEU A 110 3.00 -7.35 6.97
CA LEU A 110 3.02 -7.47 8.43
C LEU A 110 2.00 -6.51 9.08
N CYS A 111 1.95 -5.26 8.65
CA CYS A 111 0.96 -4.30 9.14
C CYS A 111 -0.48 -4.73 8.81
N PHE A 112 -0.72 -5.22 7.60
CA PHE A 112 -2.03 -5.75 7.20
C PHE A 112 -2.44 -6.96 8.04
N ARG A 113 -1.55 -7.93 8.25
CA ARG A 113 -1.84 -9.09 9.10
C ARG A 113 -2.17 -8.69 10.53
N LEU A 114 -1.45 -7.71 11.10
CA LEU A 114 -1.73 -7.17 12.43
C LEU A 114 -3.04 -6.39 12.52
N HIS A 115 -3.54 -5.83 11.41
CA HIS A 115 -4.85 -5.16 11.38
C HIS A 115 -6.03 -6.12 11.51
N PHE A 116 -5.83 -7.40 11.18
CA PHE A 116 -6.85 -8.45 11.26
C PHE A 116 -6.63 -9.40 12.45
N THR A 117 -5.89 -8.97 13.48
CA THR A 117 -5.79 -9.71 14.75
C THR A 117 -7.04 -9.51 15.62
N LYS A 118 -7.08 -10.17 16.78
CA LYS A 118 -8.22 -10.10 17.70
C LYS A 118 -8.13 -8.94 18.70
N ASP A 119 -6.94 -8.35 18.86
CA ASP A 119 -6.71 -7.30 19.85
C ASP A 119 -7.09 -5.92 19.29
N SER A 120 -8.08 -5.28 19.92
CA SER A 120 -8.62 -4.00 19.45
C SER A 120 -7.57 -2.87 19.41
N THR A 121 -6.64 -2.85 20.35
CA THR A 121 -5.56 -1.85 20.37
C THR A 121 -4.68 -2.01 19.14
N THR A 122 -4.26 -3.24 18.87
CA THR A 122 -3.43 -3.60 17.71
C THR A 122 -4.15 -3.33 16.40
N ILE A 123 -5.43 -3.70 16.26
CA ILE A 123 -6.25 -3.41 15.06
C ILE A 123 -6.25 -1.91 14.76
N ASN A 124 -6.54 -1.07 15.76
CA ASN A 124 -6.64 0.37 15.59
C ASN A 124 -5.29 1.00 15.26
N THR A 125 -4.23 0.61 15.95
CA THR A 125 -2.86 1.07 15.66
C THR A 125 -2.42 0.64 14.27
N ALA A 126 -2.63 -0.64 13.90
CA ALA A 126 -2.27 -1.16 12.58
C ALA A 126 -3.02 -0.42 11.47
N GLY A 127 -4.31 -0.16 11.63
CA GLY A 127 -5.09 0.58 10.65
C GLY A 127 -4.56 2.00 10.42
N ALA A 128 -4.18 2.71 11.50
CA ALA A 128 -3.52 4.02 11.39
C ALA A 128 -2.15 3.92 10.71
N THR A 129 -1.32 2.93 11.09
CA THR A 129 -0.02 2.67 10.48
C THR A 129 -0.13 2.37 8.99
N ILE A 130 -1.07 1.52 8.56
CA ILE A 130 -1.26 1.20 7.13
C ILE A 130 -1.59 2.45 6.33
N ARG A 131 -2.52 3.28 6.80
CA ARG A 131 -2.86 4.55 6.14
C ARG A 131 -1.63 5.45 5.98
N GLN A 132 -0.83 5.57 7.03
CA GLN A 132 0.41 6.36 7.00
C GLN A 132 1.43 5.77 6.02
N LEU A 133 1.65 4.45 6.04
CA LEU A 133 2.65 3.79 5.20
C LEU A 133 2.26 3.78 3.73
N VAL A 134 0.97 3.62 3.41
CA VAL A 134 0.48 3.75 2.04
C VAL A 134 0.74 5.16 1.51
N SER A 135 0.45 6.20 2.30
CA SER A 135 0.80 7.59 1.93
C SER A 135 2.30 7.78 1.76
N LEU A 136 3.11 7.26 2.69
CA LEU A 136 4.57 7.35 2.64
C LEU A 136 5.15 6.76 1.35
N VAL A 137 4.63 5.62 0.88
CA VAL A 137 5.09 5.00 -0.37
C VAL A 137 4.89 5.94 -1.55
N PHE A 138 3.76 6.65 -1.64
CA PHE A 138 3.52 7.63 -2.69
C PHE A 138 4.29 8.95 -2.50
N GLU A 139 4.50 9.39 -1.25
CA GLU A 139 5.35 10.54 -0.96
C GLU A 139 6.80 10.32 -1.43
N ARG A 140 7.32 9.09 -1.27
CA ARG A 140 8.63 8.71 -1.81
C ARG A 140 8.71 8.82 -3.33
N VAL A 141 7.63 8.51 -4.07
CA VAL A 141 7.58 8.70 -5.53
C VAL A 141 7.72 10.16 -5.90
N ILE A 142 6.99 11.04 -5.21
CA ILE A 142 7.06 12.48 -5.46
C ILE A 142 8.48 13.01 -5.20
N ALA A 143 9.10 12.60 -4.10
CA ALA A 143 10.47 13.00 -3.77
C ALA A 143 11.48 12.47 -4.81
N GLU A 144 11.34 11.23 -5.27
CA GLU A 144 12.17 10.63 -6.32
C GLU A 144 12.01 11.36 -7.66
N ASP A 145 10.77 11.70 -8.06
CA ASP A 145 10.48 12.47 -9.26
C ASP A 145 11.09 13.87 -9.23
N GLU A 146 11.06 14.54 -8.07
CA GLU A 146 11.68 15.86 -7.87
C GLU A 146 13.20 15.78 -8.02
N GLN A 147 13.84 14.77 -7.43
CA GLN A 147 15.29 14.54 -7.57
C GLN A 147 15.69 14.29 -9.03
N LEU A 148 14.95 13.43 -9.73
CA LEU A 148 15.20 13.12 -11.15
C LEU A 148 15.02 14.34 -12.07
N LYS A 149 14.11 15.26 -11.72
CA LYS A 149 13.94 16.53 -12.46
C LYS A 149 15.14 17.47 -12.27
N ILE A 150 15.67 17.55 -11.05
CA ILE A 150 16.84 18.39 -10.73
C ILE A 150 18.09 17.89 -11.47
N GLU A 151 18.31 16.58 -11.49
CA GLU A 151 19.47 15.95 -12.14
C GLU A 151 19.46 16.09 -13.67
N LYS A 152 18.30 16.29 -14.30
CA LYS A 152 18.13 16.36 -15.77
C LYS A 152 18.26 17.77 -16.39
N SER A 153 18.79 18.76 -15.67
CA SER A 153 19.07 20.12 -16.23
C SER A 153 20.57 20.24 -16.57
N PRO A 154 20.98 20.39 -17.86
CA PRO A 154 20.72 21.59 -18.68
C PRO A 154 19.91 21.34 -19.98
N PRO A 155 19.46 22.40 -20.69
CA PRO A 155 18.38 22.33 -21.66
C PRO A 155 18.82 21.65 -22.96
N GLN A 156 18.23 20.51 -23.27
CA GLN A 156 18.11 20.07 -24.65
C GLN A 156 16.64 20.17 -25.07
N PRO A 157 16.35 20.72 -26.26
CA PRO A 157 14.99 20.79 -26.76
C PRO A 157 14.49 19.36 -26.94
N ILE A 158 13.52 18.99 -26.11
CA ILE A 158 12.80 17.73 -26.18
C ILE A 158 12.14 17.69 -27.58
N PRO A 159 12.45 16.73 -28.46
CA PRO A 159 11.66 16.53 -29.65
C PRO A 159 10.23 16.20 -29.20
N GLN A 160 9.28 17.04 -29.59
CA GLN A 160 7.85 16.76 -29.51
C GLN A 160 7.54 15.59 -30.45
N GLU A 161 7.84 14.36 -30.02
CA GLU A 161 7.41 13.17 -30.73
C GLU A 161 6.04 12.72 -30.20
N ALA A 162 5.04 13.01 -31.03
CA ALA A 162 3.79 12.31 -31.21
C ALA A 162 2.76 12.33 -30.06
N GLN A 163 1.77 13.20 -30.23
CA GLN A 163 0.38 12.98 -29.80
C GLN A 163 -0.24 11.77 -30.53
N GLY A 164 0.31 10.58 -30.30
CA GLY A 164 -0.37 9.30 -30.55
C GLY A 164 -0.96 8.81 -29.23
N LYS A 165 -2.10 8.10 -29.27
CA LYS A 165 -2.63 7.41 -28.08
C LYS A 165 -1.47 6.69 -27.36
N PRO A 166 -1.31 6.79 -26.03
CA PRO A 166 -0.29 6.02 -25.33
C PRO A 166 -0.58 4.55 -25.61
N ASN A 167 0.23 3.94 -26.47
CA ASN A 167 0.13 2.52 -26.73
C ASN A 167 0.80 1.88 -25.51
N TYR A 168 -0.01 1.59 -24.49
CA TYR A 168 0.48 1.01 -23.25
C TYR A 168 1.30 -0.24 -23.58
N PRO A 169 2.54 -0.37 -23.06
CA PRO A 169 3.32 -1.58 -23.23
C PRO A 169 2.47 -2.82 -22.95
N GLU A 170 2.52 -3.83 -23.82
CA GLU A 170 1.75 -5.07 -23.65
C GLU A 170 2.02 -5.73 -22.28
N GLU A 171 3.22 -5.49 -21.73
CA GLU A 171 3.67 -5.88 -20.39
C GLU A 171 2.75 -5.36 -19.27
N LEU A 172 2.10 -4.20 -19.42
CA LEU A 172 1.17 -3.64 -18.41
C LEU A 172 -0.18 -4.37 -18.38
N ARG A 173 -0.57 -5.03 -19.48
CA ARG A 173 -1.87 -5.72 -19.57
C ARG A 173 -1.92 -6.98 -18.71
N GLN A 174 -0.77 -7.58 -18.43
CA GLN A 174 -0.64 -8.71 -17.54
C GLN A 174 -0.26 -8.21 -16.15
N SER A 175 -1.12 -8.45 -15.16
CA SER A 175 -0.73 -8.20 -13.77
C SER A 175 0.32 -9.22 -13.36
N THR A 176 1.51 -8.73 -13.02
CA THR A 176 2.63 -9.55 -12.57
C THR A 176 3.18 -9.00 -11.26
N ALA A 177 4.04 -9.79 -10.60
CA ALA A 177 4.79 -9.37 -9.42
C ALA A 177 6.00 -8.49 -9.75
N GLN A 178 6.24 -8.17 -11.03
CA GLN A 178 7.37 -7.38 -11.48
C GLN A 178 6.91 -6.00 -11.93
N ALA A 179 7.60 -4.97 -11.47
CA ALA A 179 7.33 -3.61 -11.89
C ALA A 179 7.78 -3.39 -13.35
N PRO A 180 7.11 -2.49 -14.08
CA PRO A 180 7.55 -2.03 -15.40
C PRO A 180 9.01 -1.55 -15.36
N LYS A 181 9.83 -1.97 -16.34
CA LYS A 181 11.29 -1.76 -16.35
C LYS A 181 11.72 -0.28 -16.39
N ASN A 182 10.84 0.61 -16.79
CA ASN A 182 11.13 2.04 -16.96
C ASN A 182 10.84 2.88 -15.70
N LEU A 183 10.30 2.28 -14.64
CA LEU A 183 10.00 2.98 -13.39
C LEU A 183 11.23 3.03 -12.48
N ALA A 184 11.40 4.18 -11.83
CA ALA A 184 12.37 4.33 -10.75
C ALA A 184 11.94 3.50 -9.51
N PRO A 185 12.86 3.18 -8.59
CA PRO A 185 12.59 2.25 -7.48
C PRO A 185 11.38 2.60 -6.62
N CYS A 186 11.18 3.86 -6.23
CA CYS A 186 10.02 4.26 -5.43
C CYS A 186 8.73 4.15 -6.27
N ALA A 187 8.77 4.61 -7.53
CA ALA A 187 7.63 4.50 -8.44
C ALA A 187 7.23 3.04 -8.70
N ALA A 188 8.20 2.13 -8.82
CA ALA A 188 7.99 0.69 -8.97
C ALA A 188 7.30 0.07 -7.73
N ASP A 189 7.76 0.40 -6.52
CA ASP A 189 7.14 -0.03 -5.27
C ASP A 189 5.68 0.45 -5.16
N ALA A 190 5.44 1.74 -5.44
CA ALA A 190 4.10 2.33 -5.40
C ALA A 190 3.16 1.73 -6.45
N PHE A 191 3.66 1.43 -7.65
CA PHE A 191 2.89 0.79 -8.72
C PHE A 191 2.41 -0.60 -8.30
N LEU A 192 3.33 -1.44 -7.78
CA LEU A 192 3.00 -2.80 -7.33
C LEU A 192 2.04 -2.78 -6.14
N MET A 193 2.26 -1.88 -5.17
CA MET A 193 1.36 -1.69 -4.04
C MET A 193 -0.04 -1.28 -4.50
N PHE A 194 -0.15 -0.30 -5.40
CA PHE A 194 -1.44 0.18 -5.89
C PHE A 194 -2.17 -0.89 -6.70
N GLN A 195 -1.47 -1.60 -7.59
CA GLN A 195 -2.02 -2.73 -8.34
C GLN A 195 -2.65 -3.76 -7.39
N ASP A 196 -1.91 -4.18 -6.37
CA ASP A 196 -2.40 -5.17 -5.41
C ASP A 196 -3.53 -4.64 -4.54
N LEU A 197 -3.52 -3.35 -4.19
CA LEU A 197 -4.64 -2.74 -3.49
C LEU A 197 -5.95 -2.84 -4.30
N VAL A 198 -5.89 -2.63 -5.62
CA VAL A 198 -7.05 -2.84 -6.52
C VAL A 198 -7.50 -4.30 -6.53
N HIS A 199 -6.57 -5.25 -6.62
CA HIS A 199 -6.87 -6.70 -6.59
C HIS A 199 -7.50 -7.12 -5.26
N LEU A 200 -6.94 -6.67 -4.14
CA LEU A 200 -7.44 -6.98 -2.79
C LEU A 200 -8.86 -6.45 -2.58
N VAL A 201 -9.18 -5.24 -3.07
CA VAL A 201 -10.56 -4.71 -3.03
C VAL A 201 -11.50 -5.55 -3.91
N ASN A 202 -10.99 -6.10 -5.01
CA ASN A 202 -11.74 -7.02 -5.86
C ASN A 202 -11.90 -8.43 -5.26
N ALA A 203 -11.28 -8.70 -4.11
CA ALA A 203 -11.14 -10.02 -3.50
C ALA A 203 -10.34 -11.03 -4.36
N ASP A 204 -9.42 -10.51 -5.18
CA ASP A 204 -8.42 -11.31 -5.92
C ASP A 204 -7.12 -11.40 -5.11
N GLN A 205 -6.25 -12.35 -5.47
CA GLN A 205 -4.96 -12.51 -4.79
C GLN A 205 -3.97 -11.41 -5.21
N PRO A 206 -3.19 -10.85 -4.26
CA PRO A 206 -2.12 -9.91 -4.57
C PRO A 206 -0.91 -10.64 -5.19
N PHE A 207 -0.15 -9.95 -6.05
CA PHE A 207 1.05 -10.49 -6.68
C PHE A 207 2.33 -10.15 -5.92
N TRP A 208 2.37 -9.00 -5.25
CA TRP A 208 3.52 -8.44 -4.55
C TRP A 208 3.34 -8.45 -3.02
N LEU A 209 2.15 -8.11 -2.51
CA LEU A 209 1.76 -8.15 -1.10
C LEU A 209 1.40 -9.58 -0.64
N ILE A 210 2.31 -10.53 -0.90
CA ILE A 210 2.12 -11.95 -0.61
C ILE A 210 2.02 -12.17 0.91
N GLY A 211 0.93 -12.81 1.34
CA GLY A 211 0.67 -13.13 2.76
C GLY A 211 -0.46 -12.32 3.39
N ILE A 212 -1.05 -11.36 2.67
CA ILE A 212 -2.33 -10.77 3.07
C ILE A 212 -3.42 -11.84 2.90
N THR A 213 -4.06 -12.22 4.01
CA THR A 213 -5.12 -13.23 4.03
C THR A 213 -6.51 -12.60 4.06
N GLU A 214 -6.63 -11.43 4.66
CA GLU A 214 -7.90 -10.74 4.87
C GLU A 214 -7.80 -9.28 4.43
N MET A 215 -8.84 -8.80 3.77
CA MET A 215 -9.04 -7.40 3.43
C MET A 215 -10.54 -7.12 3.36
N THR A 216 -11.01 -6.10 4.09
CA THR A 216 -12.39 -5.63 3.93
C THR A 216 -12.46 -4.65 2.76
N ARG A 217 -13.50 -4.77 1.93
CA ARG A 217 -13.74 -3.82 0.82
C ARG A 217 -13.82 -2.38 1.28
N THR A 218 -14.42 -2.14 2.45
CA THR A 218 -14.53 -0.79 3.04
C THR A 218 -13.17 -0.18 3.33
N PHE A 219 -12.25 -0.95 3.92
CA PHE A 219 -10.91 -0.45 4.23
C PHE A 219 -10.07 -0.27 2.96
N GLY A 220 -10.10 -1.23 2.05
CA GLY A 220 -9.37 -1.09 0.79
C GLY A 220 -9.88 0.08 -0.08
N LEU A 221 -11.20 0.31 -0.14
CA LEU A 221 -11.77 1.49 -0.81
C LEU A 221 -11.38 2.80 -0.12
N GLU A 222 -11.27 2.83 1.21
CA GLU A 222 -10.77 4.00 1.94
C GLU A 222 -9.30 4.31 1.60
N LEU A 223 -8.46 3.28 1.47
CA LEU A 223 -7.07 3.45 1.03
C LEU A 223 -7.00 3.95 -0.41
N LEU A 224 -7.82 3.40 -1.32
CA LEU A 224 -7.92 3.89 -2.70
C LEU A 224 -8.39 5.35 -2.76
N GLU A 225 -9.43 5.70 -1.98
CA GLU A 225 -9.95 7.06 -1.84
C GLU A 225 -8.82 8.03 -1.42
N SER A 226 -8.06 7.67 -0.37
CA SER A 226 -6.93 8.46 0.11
C SER A 226 -5.86 8.67 -0.96
N VAL A 227 -5.43 7.58 -1.62
CA VAL A 227 -4.36 7.63 -2.64
C VAL A 227 -4.77 8.49 -3.83
N LEU A 228 -5.96 8.24 -4.38
CA LEU A 228 -6.49 8.95 -5.54
C LEU A 228 -6.73 10.43 -5.25
N THR A 229 -7.07 10.77 -4.00
CA THR A 229 -7.27 12.16 -3.59
C THR A 229 -5.94 12.90 -3.44
N ASN A 230 -4.98 12.31 -2.75
CA ASN A 230 -3.78 13.03 -2.30
C ASN A 230 -2.64 13.02 -3.32
N PHE A 231 -2.54 11.98 -4.16
CA PHE A 231 -1.38 11.75 -5.03
C PHE A 231 -1.72 11.85 -6.52
N SER A 232 -2.70 12.67 -6.89
CA SER A 232 -3.16 12.81 -8.29
C SER A 232 -2.05 13.14 -9.28
N SER A 233 -1.02 13.90 -8.87
CA SER A 233 0.13 14.22 -9.72
C SER A 233 0.87 12.98 -10.20
N VAL A 234 1.01 11.94 -9.38
CA VAL A 234 1.69 10.68 -9.73
C VAL A 234 0.97 10.00 -10.89
N PHE A 235 -0.37 9.96 -10.85
CA PHE A 235 -1.18 9.34 -11.90
C PHE A 235 -1.11 10.07 -13.25
N PHE A 236 -0.90 11.39 -13.25
CA PHE A 236 -0.73 12.18 -14.48
C PHE A 236 0.70 12.17 -15.01
N ASN A 237 1.71 12.11 -14.14
CA ASN A 237 3.12 12.14 -14.53
C ASN A 237 3.61 10.78 -15.06
N HIS A 238 3.02 9.68 -14.58
CA HIS A 238 3.44 8.32 -14.92
C HIS A 238 2.36 7.60 -15.75
N PRO A 239 2.64 7.22 -17.01
CA PRO A 239 1.66 6.55 -17.88
C PRO A 239 1.21 5.19 -17.34
N GLU A 240 2.06 4.50 -16.57
CA GLU A 240 1.77 3.22 -15.91
C GLU A 240 0.65 3.37 -14.87
N PHE A 241 0.65 4.46 -14.09
CA PHE A 241 -0.40 4.74 -13.11
C PHE A 241 -1.70 5.18 -13.79
N SER A 242 -1.60 6.00 -14.86
CA SER A 242 -2.74 6.32 -15.73
C SER A 242 -3.41 5.06 -16.28
N PHE A 243 -2.62 4.06 -16.68
CA PHE A 243 -3.12 2.76 -17.14
C PHE A 243 -3.86 2.01 -16.03
N LEU A 244 -3.28 1.87 -14.83
CA LEU A 244 -3.95 1.19 -13.71
C LEU A 244 -5.27 1.87 -13.35
N LEU A 245 -5.30 3.20 -13.37
CA LEU A 245 -6.51 3.96 -13.13
C LEU A 245 -7.60 3.60 -14.15
N LYS A 246 -7.27 3.67 -15.44
CA LYS A 246 -8.22 3.44 -16.52
C LYS A 246 -8.70 1.98 -16.63
N GLU A 247 -7.76 1.03 -16.63
CA GLU A 247 -8.09 -0.37 -16.94
C GLU A 247 -8.46 -1.20 -15.71
N ARG A 248 -7.94 -0.84 -14.52
CA ARG A 248 -8.16 -1.63 -13.29
C ARG A 248 -9.14 -0.94 -12.33
N VAL A 249 -8.90 0.33 -11.98
CA VAL A 249 -9.77 1.04 -11.04
C VAL A 249 -11.15 1.26 -11.63
N CYS A 250 -11.26 1.70 -12.89
CA CYS A 250 -12.58 1.88 -13.49
C CYS A 250 -13.35 0.56 -13.64
N ALA A 251 -12.68 -0.51 -14.06
CA ALA A 251 -13.29 -1.84 -14.13
C ALA A 251 -13.77 -2.33 -12.76
N LEU A 252 -12.97 -2.13 -11.70
CA LEU A 252 -13.33 -2.44 -10.32
C LEU A 252 -14.58 -1.67 -9.88
N VAL A 253 -14.61 -0.35 -10.10
CA VAL A 253 -15.75 0.51 -9.73
C VAL A 253 -17.03 0.06 -10.43
N ILE A 254 -16.97 -0.21 -11.75
CA ILE A 254 -18.12 -0.72 -12.52
C ILE A 254 -18.60 -2.06 -11.95
N LYS A 255 -17.67 -2.99 -11.68
CA LYS A 255 -17.98 -4.31 -11.12
C LYS A 255 -18.64 -4.20 -9.74
N LEU A 256 -18.14 -3.34 -8.87
CA LEU A 256 -18.68 -3.15 -7.52
C LEU A 256 -20.02 -2.39 -7.51
N PHE A 257 -20.34 -1.62 -8.55
CA PHE A 257 -21.68 -1.06 -8.75
C PHE A 257 -22.69 -2.06 -9.32
N SER A 258 -22.29 -3.17 -9.93
CA SER A 258 -23.22 -4.14 -10.53
C SER A 258 -24.35 -4.59 -9.58
N PRO A 259 -24.10 -4.96 -8.29
CA PRO A 259 -25.17 -5.30 -7.35
C PRO A 259 -26.16 -4.14 -7.11
N ASN A 260 -25.65 -2.91 -7.05
CA ASN A 260 -26.44 -1.68 -6.89
C ASN A 260 -27.37 -1.43 -8.09
N ILE A 261 -26.98 -1.86 -9.29
CA ILE A 261 -27.78 -1.73 -10.51
C ILE A 261 -28.84 -2.84 -10.60
N LYS A 262 -28.50 -4.08 -10.23
CA LYS A 262 -29.39 -5.23 -10.38
C LYS A 262 -30.51 -5.28 -9.33
N TYR A 263 -30.26 -4.76 -8.13
CA TYR A 263 -31.23 -4.78 -7.04
C TYR A 263 -32.43 -3.85 -7.30
N ARG A 264 -33.65 -4.38 -7.16
CA ARG A 264 -34.92 -3.63 -7.24
C ARG A 264 -35.76 -3.92 -6.00
N ASN A 265 -36.36 -2.89 -5.40
CA ASN A 265 -37.25 -3.04 -4.24
C ASN A 265 -38.58 -3.76 -4.57
N SER A 266 -38.94 -3.86 -5.85
CA SER A 266 -40.28 -4.23 -6.33
C SER A 266 -40.48 -5.70 -6.72
N VAL A 267 -39.60 -6.62 -6.31
CA VAL A 267 -39.80 -8.07 -6.60
C VAL A 267 -40.61 -8.74 -5.48
N PRO A 268 -41.76 -9.38 -5.77
CA PRO A 268 -42.56 -10.07 -4.77
C PRO A 268 -41.76 -11.18 -4.07
N ALA A 269 -41.99 -11.38 -2.77
CA ALA A 269 -41.30 -12.36 -1.93
C ALA A 269 -41.41 -13.83 -2.45
N SER A 270 -42.33 -14.12 -3.37
CA SER A 270 -42.53 -15.44 -3.97
C SER A 270 -41.53 -15.80 -5.09
N VAL A 271 -40.73 -14.85 -5.59
CA VAL A 271 -39.78 -15.06 -6.72
C VAL A 271 -38.33 -14.78 -6.31
N GLN A 272 -38.07 -14.36 -5.07
CA GLN A 272 -36.72 -14.05 -4.60
C GLN A 272 -35.92 -15.32 -4.29
N GLN A 273 -35.19 -15.80 -5.30
CA GLN A 273 -33.86 -16.41 -5.09
C GLN A 273 -32.76 -15.35 -5.13
N ALA A 274 -33.04 -14.13 -4.63
CA ALA A 274 -31.98 -13.15 -4.40
C ALA A 274 -31.17 -13.64 -3.20
N THR A 275 -29.99 -14.20 -3.47
CA THR A 275 -29.07 -14.56 -2.40
C THR A 275 -28.75 -13.30 -1.57
N PRO A 276 -28.48 -13.41 -0.25
CA PRO A 276 -28.11 -12.26 0.59
C PRO A 276 -26.91 -11.43 0.07
N LEU A 277 -26.19 -11.95 -0.93
CA LEU A 277 -25.07 -11.34 -1.65
C LEU A 277 -25.46 -10.28 -2.69
N ASP A 278 -26.73 -10.24 -3.13
CA ASP A 278 -27.19 -9.33 -4.19
C ASP A 278 -27.75 -8.00 -3.66
N LYS A 279 -27.77 -7.82 -2.33
CA LYS A 279 -28.27 -6.59 -1.70
C LYS A 279 -27.17 -5.52 -1.67
N PRO A 280 -27.45 -4.29 -2.14
CA PRO A 280 -26.50 -3.20 -2.06
C PRO A 280 -26.17 -2.86 -0.60
N TYR A 281 -24.88 -2.84 -0.27
CA TYR A 281 -24.39 -2.55 1.07
C TYR A 281 -24.01 -1.06 1.18
N PHE A 282 -24.66 -0.34 2.10
CA PHE A 282 -24.55 1.11 2.21
C PHE A 282 -23.10 1.60 2.39
N PRO A 283 -22.28 1.07 3.33
CA PRO A 283 -20.90 1.54 3.52
C PRO A 283 -20.02 1.41 2.28
N ILE A 284 -20.19 0.34 1.51
CA ILE A 284 -19.44 0.14 0.25
C ILE A 284 -19.94 1.13 -0.80
N SER A 285 -21.25 1.32 -0.93
CA SER A 285 -21.84 2.20 -1.95
C SER A 285 -21.47 3.67 -1.74
N MET A 286 -21.45 4.13 -0.49
CA MET A 286 -20.98 5.46 -0.10
C MET A 286 -19.51 5.67 -0.49
N ARG A 287 -18.64 4.71 -0.17
CA ARG A 287 -17.21 4.79 -0.51
C ARG A 287 -16.97 4.76 -2.02
N LEU A 288 -17.71 3.92 -2.75
CA LEU A 288 -17.63 3.88 -4.21
C LEU A 288 -18.03 5.21 -4.85
N LEU A 289 -19.11 5.84 -4.38
CA LEU A 289 -19.54 7.13 -4.91
C LEU A 289 -18.55 8.24 -4.59
N ARG A 290 -17.89 8.21 -3.42
CA ARG A 290 -16.76 9.10 -3.12
C ARG A 290 -15.59 8.90 -4.08
N VAL A 291 -15.21 7.65 -4.34
CA VAL A 291 -14.17 7.32 -5.34
C VAL A 291 -14.57 7.85 -6.71
N VAL A 292 -15.81 7.64 -7.16
CA VAL A 292 -16.29 8.18 -8.45
C VAL A 292 -16.26 9.70 -8.49
N SER A 293 -16.69 10.36 -7.41
CA SER A 293 -16.62 11.82 -7.31
C SER A 293 -15.18 12.31 -7.48
N ILE A 294 -14.19 11.66 -6.86
CA ILE A 294 -12.77 11.95 -7.04
C ILE A 294 -12.34 11.71 -8.50
N LEU A 295 -12.74 10.59 -9.13
CA LEU A 295 -12.44 10.28 -10.52
C LEU A 295 -12.97 11.37 -11.47
N VAL A 296 -14.21 11.81 -11.28
CA VAL A 296 -14.81 12.86 -12.10
C VAL A 296 -14.15 14.21 -11.84
N GLN A 297 -13.95 14.61 -10.58
CA GLN A 297 -13.39 15.93 -10.25
C GLN A 297 -11.93 16.07 -10.68
N LYS A 298 -11.09 15.06 -10.40
CA LYS A 298 -9.64 15.15 -10.59
C LYS A 298 -9.13 14.49 -11.86
N TYR A 299 -9.81 13.47 -12.39
CA TYR A 299 -9.30 12.62 -13.47
C TYR A 299 -10.14 12.63 -14.76
N HIS A 300 -11.15 13.52 -14.87
CA HIS A 300 -12.00 13.61 -16.07
C HIS A 300 -11.23 13.79 -17.39
N SER A 301 -10.10 14.51 -17.37
CA SER A 301 -9.28 14.74 -18.56
C SER A 301 -8.62 13.45 -19.08
N LEU A 302 -8.35 12.49 -18.19
CA LEU A 302 -7.76 11.19 -18.50
C LEU A 302 -8.83 10.12 -18.78
N LEU A 303 -10.00 10.24 -18.14
CA LEU A 303 -11.05 9.22 -18.06
C LEU A 303 -12.38 9.66 -18.69
N ILE A 304 -12.35 10.40 -19.81
CA ILE A 304 -13.56 11.01 -20.40
C ILE A 304 -14.68 9.99 -20.59
N THR A 305 -14.37 8.84 -21.21
CA THR A 305 -15.35 7.78 -21.52
C THR A 305 -15.83 7.08 -20.25
N GLU A 306 -14.94 6.80 -19.31
CA GLU A 306 -15.26 6.12 -18.06
C GLU A 306 -16.10 7.02 -17.13
N CYS A 307 -15.82 8.32 -17.10
CA CYS A 307 -16.63 9.32 -16.40
C CYS A 307 -18.05 9.39 -16.97
N GLU A 308 -18.23 9.34 -18.29
CA GLU A 308 -19.55 9.26 -18.91
C GLU A 308 -20.32 8.00 -18.46
N ILE A 309 -19.64 6.86 -18.41
CA ILE A 309 -20.21 5.61 -17.90
C ILE A 309 -20.61 5.78 -16.43
N PHE A 310 -19.74 6.32 -15.58
CA PHE A 310 -20.04 6.51 -14.16
C PHE A 310 -21.23 7.43 -13.93
N LEU A 311 -21.30 8.57 -14.62
CA LEU A 311 -22.44 9.48 -14.54
C LEU A 311 -23.73 8.79 -15.01
N SER A 312 -23.67 8.03 -16.09
CA SER A 312 -24.81 7.22 -16.56
C SER A 312 -25.26 6.18 -15.54
N LEU A 313 -24.34 5.58 -14.79
CA LEU A 313 -24.64 4.64 -13.70
C LEU A 313 -25.30 5.36 -12.51
N ILE A 314 -24.81 6.53 -12.13
CA ILE A 314 -25.39 7.36 -11.06
C ILE A 314 -26.81 7.77 -11.41
N VAL A 315 -27.08 8.19 -12.66
CA VAL A 315 -28.44 8.52 -13.11
C VAL A 315 -29.38 7.32 -12.96
N LYS A 316 -28.94 6.10 -13.27
CA LYS A 316 -29.74 4.88 -13.05
C LYS A 316 -30.02 4.59 -11.56
N PHE A 317 -29.23 5.13 -10.64
CA PHE A 317 -29.52 4.99 -9.21
C PHE A 317 -30.67 5.87 -8.75
N LEU A 318 -31.09 6.86 -9.55
CA LEU A 318 -32.23 7.74 -9.27
C LEU A 318 -33.59 7.10 -9.60
N ASP A 319 -33.60 5.93 -10.25
CA ASP A 319 -34.82 5.19 -10.60
C ASP A 319 -35.71 4.95 -9.35
N PRO A 320 -37.04 5.13 -9.44
CA PRO A 320 -37.94 5.04 -8.30
C PRO A 320 -37.95 3.65 -7.62
N ASP A 321 -37.56 2.60 -8.35
CA ASP A 321 -37.42 1.23 -7.85
C ASP A 321 -36.22 1.02 -6.90
N LYS A 322 -35.34 2.03 -6.77
CA LYS A 322 -34.13 1.97 -5.93
C LYS A 322 -34.40 2.40 -4.49
N PRO A 323 -33.65 1.85 -3.51
CA PRO A 323 -33.71 2.29 -2.12
C PRO A 323 -33.57 3.82 -1.97
N ALA A 324 -34.35 4.42 -1.08
CA ALA A 324 -34.34 5.87 -0.88
C ALA A 324 -32.96 6.42 -0.49
N TRP A 325 -32.21 5.68 0.34
CA TRP A 325 -30.84 6.04 0.71
C TRP A 325 -29.89 6.03 -0.50
N GLN A 326 -30.08 5.11 -1.45
CA GLN A 326 -29.23 4.99 -2.65
C GLN A 326 -29.51 6.15 -3.60
N ARG A 327 -30.78 6.53 -3.74
CA ARG A 327 -31.20 7.72 -4.50
C ARG A 327 -30.65 9.00 -3.90
N ALA A 328 -30.75 9.16 -2.57
CA ALA A 328 -30.21 10.33 -1.87
C ALA A 328 -28.70 10.46 -2.07
N LEU A 329 -27.98 9.35 -1.92
CA LEU A 329 -26.52 9.31 -2.09
C LEU A 329 -26.08 9.55 -3.55
N ALA A 330 -26.92 9.24 -4.54
CA ALA A 330 -26.65 9.53 -5.94
C ALA A 330 -26.91 11.01 -6.32
N LEU A 331 -27.73 11.71 -5.54
CA LEU A 331 -27.99 13.15 -5.71
C LEU A 331 -26.91 14.01 -5.04
N GLU A 332 -26.31 13.52 -3.96
CA GLU A 332 -25.15 14.12 -3.28
C GLU A 332 -23.89 14.05 -4.15
#